data_AF-A0A7X7X9K7-F1
#
_entry.id   AF-A0A7X7X9K7-F1
#
_cell.length_a   1.000
_cell.length_b   1.000
_cell.length_c   1.000
_cell.angle_alpha   90.00
_cell.angle_beta   90.00
_cell.angle_gamma   90.00
#
_symmetry.space_group_name_H-M   'P 1'
#
loop_
_entity.id
_entity.type
_entity.pdbx_description
1 polymer ?
#
loop_
_entity_poly.entity_id
_entity_poly.type
_entity_poly.pdbx_seq_one_letter_code
_entity_poly.pdbx_strand_id
1 'polypeptide(L)'
;MKTKCIVLLLLIFCCVSCDNSEPFVIDGKSEYVLSDECGTIKIKGSSFSTLVIIGCTFNGKYHVNTDSLKIEAFSAEDVVTNIHFQLNNKDFTEKELETGSETLTLFFNLKSTVPYQSATGTVLLLPSNFITCESKPIITDTIEIHLKN
;
A
#
# COMPACT_ATOMS: atom_id res chain seq x y z
N MET A 1 45.16 -1.17 -34.80
CA MET A 1 45.64 -1.33 -33.41
C MET A 1 45.21 -0.11 -32.63
N LYS A 2 44.71 -0.17 -31.41
CA LYS A 2 44.12 -1.22 -30.58
C LYS A 2 43.82 -0.45 -29.29
N THR A 3 42.64 -0.66 -28.71
CA THR A 3 42.38 -0.60 -27.27
C THR A 3 42.97 0.58 -26.50
N LYS A 4 42.12 1.52 -26.05
CA LYS A 4 42.30 2.10 -24.70
C LYS A 4 41.12 2.84 -24.07
N CYS A 5 40.06 3.22 -24.78
CA CYS A 5 38.97 3.98 -24.14
C CYS A 5 37.61 3.26 -24.08
N ILE A 6 37.55 1.95 -24.34
CA ILE A 6 36.31 1.16 -24.19
C ILE A 6 36.15 0.62 -22.75
N VAL A 7 37.21 0.65 -21.92
CA VAL A 7 37.18 0.07 -20.57
C VAL A 7 36.55 1.00 -19.53
N LEU A 8 36.45 2.31 -19.79
CA LEU A 8 35.83 3.25 -18.83
C LEU A 8 34.30 3.33 -18.95
N LEU A 9 33.73 2.91 -20.08
CA LEU A 9 32.27 2.91 -20.28
C LEU A 9 31.56 1.69 -19.65
N LEU A 10 32.31 0.63 -19.32
CA LEU A 10 31.77 -0.62 -18.77
C LEU A 10 31.65 -0.62 -17.24
N LEU A 11 32.23 0.37 -16.54
CA LEU A 11 32.21 0.45 -15.07
C LEU A 11 31.11 1.37 -14.50
N ILE A 12 30.37 2.07 -15.35
CA ILE A 12 29.28 2.98 -14.93
C ILE A 12 27.90 2.39 -15.32
N PHE A 13 27.87 1.28 -16.05
CA PHE A 13 26.66 0.50 -16.25
C PHE A 13 26.37 -0.35 -15.00
N CYS A 14 25.35 0.10 -14.26
CA CYS A 14 24.38 -0.79 -13.60
C CYS A 14 24.72 -1.42 -12.23
N CYS A 15 25.61 -0.83 -11.43
CA CYS A 15 25.57 -1.02 -9.97
C CYS A 15 24.60 -0.04 -9.28
N VAL A 16 23.58 0.44 -9.99
CA VAL A 16 22.36 0.90 -9.32
C VAL A 16 21.72 -0.38 -8.81
N SER A 17 22.01 -0.73 -7.56
CA SER A 17 21.04 -1.47 -6.75
C SER A 17 19.79 -0.58 -6.68
N CYS A 18 19.00 -0.59 -7.76
CA CYS A 18 17.63 -0.14 -7.74
C CYS A 18 16.92 -1.16 -6.89
N ASP A 19 16.82 -0.80 -5.63
CA ASP A 19 16.00 -1.43 -4.64
C ASP A 19 14.56 -1.33 -5.18
N ASN A 20 14.12 -2.40 -5.86
CA ASN A 20 12.94 -2.37 -6.72
C ASN A 20 11.70 -2.48 -5.83
N SER A 21 10.78 -1.52 -5.97
CA SER A 21 9.46 -1.57 -5.34
C SER A 21 8.65 -2.69 -5.96
N GLU A 22 8.19 -3.65 -5.16
CA GLU A 22 7.44 -4.80 -5.65
C GLU A 22 5.92 -4.52 -5.60
N PRO A 23 5.19 -4.62 -6.71
CA PRO A 23 3.75 -4.34 -6.72
C PRO A 23 2.97 -5.44 -5.99
N PHE A 24 1.92 -5.04 -5.28
CA PHE A 24 1.02 -5.99 -4.59
C PHE A 24 0.21 -6.84 -5.55
N VAL A 25 -0.19 -8.01 -5.04
CA VAL A 25 -1.31 -8.78 -5.58
C VAL A 25 -2.43 -8.72 -4.54
N ILE A 26 -3.52 -8.05 -4.89
CA ILE A 26 -4.71 -7.85 -4.05
C ILE A 26 -5.82 -8.71 -4.62
N ASP A 27 -6.23 -9.76 -3.89
CA ASP A 27 -7.18 -10.78 -4.37
C ASP A 27 -6.87 -11.28 -5.79
N GLY A 28 -5.59 -11.52 -6.08
CA GLY A 28 -5.11 -11.99 -7.39
C GLY A 28 -4.92 -10.91 -8.46
N LYS A 29 -5.16 -9.62 -8.16
CA LYS A 29 -5.09 -8.51 -9.11
C LYS A 29 -4.03 -7.47 -8.72
N SER A 30 -3.43 -6.80 -9.70
CA SER A 30 -2.48 -5.69 -9.46
C SER A 30 -3.16 -4.35 -9.15
N GLU A 31 -4.43 -4.22 -9.50
CA GLU A 31 -5.33 -3.11 -9.15
C GLU A 31 -6.65 -3.74 -8.70
N TYR A 32 -7.07 -3.44 -7.48
CA TYR A 32 -8.34 -3.89 -6.92
C TYR A 32 -9.35 -2.75 -7.01
N VAL A 33 -10.54 -3.01 -7.54
CA VAL A 33 -11.55 -1.99 -7.81
C VAL A 33 -12.79 -2.30 -7.00
N LEU A 34 -13.14 -1.38 -6.10
CA LEU A 34 -14.42 -1.35 -5.39
C LEU A 34 -15.35 -0.41 -6.15
N SER A 35 -16.61 -0.79 -6.33
CA SER A 35 -17.61 0.01 -7.06
C SER A 35 -18.93 -0.05 -6.33
N ASP A 36 -19.55 1.12 -6.14
CA ASP A 36 -20.84 1.27 -5.46
C ASP A 36 -21.57 2.53 -5.94
N GLU A 37 -22.71 2.87 -5.33
CA GLU A 37 -23.54 4.04 -5.66
C GLU A 37 -22.80 5.38 -5.60
N CYS A 38 -21.81 5.53 -4.72
CA CYS A 38 -20.98 6.74 -4.62
C CYS A 38 -19.91 6.88 -5.71
N GLY A 39 -19.60 5.82 -6.48
CA GLY A 39 -18.56 5.82 -7.51
C GLY A 39 -17.63 4.60 -7.44
N THR A 40 -16.35 4.81 -7.77
CA THR A 40 -15.33 3.74 -7.71
C THR A 40 -14.12 4.11 -6.86
N ILE A 41 -13.53 3.12 -6.20
CA ILE A 41 -12.25 3.22 -5.50
C ILE A 41 -11.27 2.25 -6.14
N LYS A 42 -10.12 2.75 -6.53
CA LYS A 42 -9.01 1.94 -7.03
C LYS A 42 -7.96 1.79 -5.96
N ILE A 43 -7.66 0.56 -5.59
CA ILE A 43 -6.64 0.22 -4.60
C ILE A 43 -5.46 -0.41 -5.34
N LYS A 44 -4.28 0.14 -5.11
CA LYS A 44 -3.00 -0.38 -5.60
C LYS A 44 -1.94 -0.16 -4.55
N GLY A 45 -0.81 -0.83 -4.67
CA GLY A 45 0.28 -0.54 -3.78
C GLY A 45 1.53 -1.32 -4.09
N SER A 46 2.55 -1.07 -3.28
CA SER A 46 3.85 -1.71 -3.40
C SER A 46 4.60 -1.72 -2.08
N SER A 47 5.50 -2.69 -1.93
CA SER A 47 6.34 -2.84 -0.75
C SER A 47 7.79 -2.51 -1.09
N PHE A 48 8.49 -2.01 -0.09
CA PHE A 48 9.90 -1.75 -0.14
C PHE A 48 10.55 -2.06 1.20
N SER A 49 11.35 -3.12 1.28
CA SER A 49 11.85 -3.64 2.55
C SER A 49 10.68 -3.89 3.53
N THR A 50 10.68 -3.26 4.70
CA THR A 50 9.57 -3.35 5.67
C THR A 50 8.43 -2.35 5.41
N LEU A 51 8.63 -1.36 4.53
CA LEU A 51 7.65 -0.32 4.24
C LEU A 51 6.61 -0.84 3.26
N VAL A 52 5.34 -0.64 3.59
CA VAL A 52 4.18 -1.02 2.79
C VAL A 52 3.39 0.23 2.45
N ILE A 53 3.06 0.42 1.17
CA ILE A 53 2.39 1.61 0.64
C ILE A 53 1.12 1.18 -0.09
N ILE A 54 -0.05 1.53 0.42
CA ILE A 54 -1.37 1.28 -0.20
C ILE A 54 -1.97 2.62 -0.62
N GLY A 55 -2.22 2.81 -1.92
CA GLY A 55 -2.93 3.96 -2.46
C GLY A 55 -4.38 3.63 -2.79
N CYS A 56 -5.30 4.45 -2.28
CA CYS A 56 -6.73 4.46 -2.61
C CYS A 56 -7.05 5.70 -3.43
N THR A 57 -7.32 5.53 -4.72
CA THR A 57 -7.75 6.62 -5.61
C THR A 57 -9.27 6.62 -5.70
N PHE A 58 -9.89 7.73 -5.28
CA PHE A 58 -11.33 7.91 -5.29
C PHE A 58 -11.79 8.55 -6.61
N ASN A 59 -12.89 8.06 -7.14
CA ASN A 59 -13.64 8.66 -8.24
C ASN A 59 -15.12 8.69 -7.87
N GLY A 60 -15.41 9.41 -6.78
CA GLY A 60 -16.68 9.35 -6.08
C GLY A 60 -16.60 10.06 -4.74
N LYS A 61 -17.75 10.30 -4.12
CA LYS A 61 -17.83 10.96 -2.81
C LYS A 61 -17.97 9.93 -1.71
N TYR A 62 -16.89 9.70 -0.98
CA TYR A 62 -16.86 8.81 0.17
C TYR A 62 -16.44 9.56 1.43
N HIS A 63 -16.97 9.13 2.56
CA HIS A 63 -16.48 9.54 3.86
C HIS A 63 -15.42 8.55 4.34
N VAL A 64 -14.23 9.06 4.63
CA VAL A 64 -13.11 8.30 5.19
C VAL A 64 -12.97 8.65 6.66
N ASN A 65 -12.83 7.63 7.51
CA ASN A 65 -12.48 7.78 8.93
C ASN A 65 -11.23 6.94 9.23
N THR A 66 -10.08 7.61 9.38
CA THR A 66 -8.77 6.95 9.54
C THR A 66 -8.65 6.17 10.85
N ASP A 67 -9.33 6.60 11.93
CA ASP A 67 -9.39 5.87 13.20
C ASP A 67 -10.16 4.54 13.08
N SER A 68 -10.99 4.40 12.05
CA SER A 68 -11.75 3.18 11.77
C SER A 68 -10.99 2.18 10.90
N LEU A 69 -9.75 2.47 10.50
CA LEU A 69 -8.90 1.52 9.77
C LEU A 69 -8.66 0.27 10.62
N LYS A 70 -8.96 -0.90 10.03
CA LYS A 70 -8.60 -2.20 10.61
C LYS A 70 -7.68 -2.92 9.63
N ILE A 71 -6.40 -2.98 9.98
CA ILE A 71 -5.36 -3.62 9.20
C ILE A 71 -4.51 -4.49 10.12
N GLU A 72 -4.21 -5.71 9.68
CA GLU A 72 -3.41 -6.66 10.45
C GLU A 72 -2.51 -7.49 9.55
N ALA A 73 -1.46 -8.06 10.13
CA ALA A 73 -0.67 -9.06 9.42
C ALA A 73 -1.42 -10.40 9.42
N PHE A 74 -1.26 -11.18 8.35
CA PHE A 74 -1.85 -12.53 8.30
C PHE A 74 -1.19 -13.47 9.32
N SER A 75 0.13 -13.40 9.46
CA SER A 75 0.87 -14.18 10.45
C SER A 75 0.81 -13.52 11.82
N ALA A 76 0.54 -14.30 12.86
CA ALA A 76 0.60 -13.86 14.25
C ALA A 76 2.02 -13.47 14.71
N GLU A 77 3.04 -13.87 13.94
CA GLU A 77 4.44 -13.50 14.20
C GLU A 77 4.78 -12.13 13.62
N ASP A 78 3.90 -11.53 12.81
CA ASP A 78 4.12 -10.25 12.15
C ASP A 78 3.25 -9.15 12.76
N VAL A 79 3.76 -7.92 12.73
CA VAL A 79 3.08 -6.75 13.29
C VAL A 79 3.08 -5.58 12.32
N VAL A 80 1.93 -4.95 12.19
CA VAL A 80 1.74 -3.67 11.49
C VAL A 80 2.06 -2.53 12.46
N THR A 81 2.95 -1.63 12.06
CA THR A 81 3.39 -0.50 12.89
C THR A 81 3.54 0.78 12.07
N ASN A 82 3.65 1.93 12.74
CA ASN A 82 3.92 3.22 12.10
C ASN A 82 2.92 3.60 10.99
N ILE A 83 1.64 3.32 11.23
CA ILE A 83 0.55 3.71 10.34
C ILE A 83 0.51 5.24 10.22
N HIS A 84 0.54 5.75 9.01
CA HIS A 84 0.29 7.16 8.69
C HIS A 84 -0.33 7.30 7.30
N PHE A 85 -0.91 8.47 7.05
CA PHE A 85 -1.66 8.73 5.83
C PHE A 85 -1.12 9.95 5.09
N GLN A 86 -1.26 9.94 3.78
CA GLN A 86 -1.07 11.11 2.93
C GLN A 86 -2.28 11.32 2.03
N LEU A 87 -2.72 12.56 1.89
CA LEU A 87 -3.72 12.96 0.91
C LEU A 87 -3.03 13.72 -0.22
N ASN A 88 -3.12 13.22 -1.45
CA ASN A 88 -2.46 13.81 -2.62
C ASN A 88 -0.96 14.10 -2.37
N ASN A 89 -0.24 13.13 -1.78
CA ASN A 89 1.18 13.19 -1.43
C ASN A 89 1.56 14.24 -0.37
N LYS A 90 0.61 14.68 0.45
CA LYS A 90 0.85 15.51 1.63
C LYS A 90 0.40 14.79 2.87
N ASP A 91 1.14 14.90 3.96
CA ASP A 91 0.78 14.28 5.24
C ASP A 91 -0.65 14.67 5.63
N PHE A 92 -1.45 13.65 5.94
CA PHE A 92 -2.83 13.77 6.35
C PHE A 92 -2.94 13.33 7.80
N THR A 93 -3.14 14.30 8.68
CA THR A 93 -3.19 14.10 10.14
C THR A 93 -4.60 14.24 10.71
N GLU A 94 -5.57 14.58 9.87
CA GLU A 94 -6.98 14.66 10.28
C GLU A 94 -7.58 13.25 10.41
N LYS A 95 -8.68 13.15 11.14
CA LYS A 95 -9.37 11.87 11.37
C LYS A 95 -10.35 11.50 10.28
N GLU A 96 -10.96 12.52 9.68
CA GLU A 96 -12.07 12.37 8.76
C GLU A 96 -11.81 13.17 7.48
N LEU A 97 -12.30 12.65 6.37
CA LEU A 97 -12.18 13.29 5.05
C LEU A 97 -13.40 12.94 4.21
N GLU A 98 -14.02 13.96 3.61
CA GLU A 98 -14.91 13.78 2.47
C GLU A 98 -14.08 13.77 1.19
N THR A 99 -14.13 12.67 0.46
CA THR A 99 -13.37 12.46 -0.77
C THR A 99 -14.19 12.90 -2.00
N GLY A 100 -13.50 13.04 -3.12
CA GLY A 100 -14.02 13.30 -4.45
C GLY A 100 -13.12 12.69 -5.53
N SER A 101 -11.99 13.34 -5.82
CA SER A 101 -11.03 12.90 -6.85
C SER A 101 -9.58 12.83 -6.33
N GLU A 102 -9.43 12.71 -5.02
CA GLU A 102 -8.15 12.62 -4.34
C GLU A 102 -7.61 11.18 -4.32
N THR A 103 -6.33 11.06 -3.99
CA THR A 103 -5.71 9.78 -3.61
C THR A 103 -5.29 9.85 -2.15
N LEU A 104 -5.83 8.96 -1.33
CA LEU A 104 -5.39 8.72 0.03
C LEU A 104 -4.40 7.56 0.01
N THR A 105 -3.18 7.79 0.50
CA THR A 105 -2.12 6.79 0.60
C THR A 105 -1.91 6.44 2.06
N LEU A 106 -2.06 5.15 2.38
CA LEU A 106 -1.74 4.53 3.66
C LEU A 106 -0.30 4.00 3.60
N PHE A 107 0.50 4.38 4.58
CA PHE A 107 1.85 3.89 4.80
C PHE A 107 1.93 3.19 6.14
N PHE A 108 2.63 2.05 6.19
CA PHE A 108 2.92 1.36 7.44
C PHE A 108 4.14 0.46 7.26
N ASN A 109 4.68 -0.01 8.39
CA ASN A 109 5.73 -1.01 8.39
C ASN A 109 5.16 -2.37 8.77
N LEU A 110 5.56 -3.40 8.04
CA LEU A 110 5.34 -4.80 8.40
C LEU A 110 6.65 -5.40 8.91
N LYS A 111 6.63 -5.91 10.15
CA LYS A 111 7.83 -6.46 10.80
C LYS A 111 7.51 -7.79 11.47
N SER A 112 8.44 -8.73 11.38
CA SER A 112 8.42 -9.93 12.20
C SER A 112 8.82 -9.59 13.63
N THR A 113 8.11 -10.20 14.57
CA THR A 113 8.44 -10.21 16.00
C THR A 113 9.47 -11.30 16.33
N VAL A 114 9.65 -12.27 15.43
CA VAL A 114 10.68 -13.32 15.55
C VAL A 114 12.03 -12.80 15.06
N PRO A 115 13.09 -12.86 15.88
CA PRO A 115 14.42 -12.41 15.50
C PRO A 115 14.93 -13.10 14.24
N TYR A 116 15.56 -12.34 13.35
CA TYR A 116 16.19 -12.82 12.10
C TYR A 116 15.22 -13.40 11.06
N GLN A 117 13.92 -13.34 11.30
CA GLN A 117 12.89 -13.73 10.34
C GLN A 117 12.35 -12.48 9.62
N SER A 118 12.19 -12.57 8.30
CA SER A 118 11.49 -11.55 7.52
C SER A 118 9.98 -11.72 7.70
N ALA A 119 9.25 -10.61 7.66
CA ALA A 119 7.81 -10.68 7.75
C ALA A 119 7.21 -11.48 6.58
N THR A 120 6.18 -12.25 6.87
CA THR A 120 5.37 -12.91 5.86
C THR A 120 4.66 -11.82 5.05
N GLY A 121 4.76 -11.91 3.73
CA GLY A 121 4.29 -10.86 2.84
C GLY A 121 2.77 -10.79 2.68
N THR A 122 1.95 -11.07 3.70
CA THR A 122 0.48 -10.96 3.56
C THR A 122 -0.10 -10.07 4.66
N VAL A 123 -0.87 -9.08 4.24
CA VAL A 123 -1.58 -8.14 5.10
C VAL A 123 -3.08 -8.23 4.79
N LEU A 124 -3.90 -8.12 5.83
CA LEU A 124 -5.34 -8.18 5.76
C LEU A 124 -5.92 -6.79 6.00
N LEU A 125 -6.75 -6.32 5.08
CA LEU A 125 -7.61 -5.16 5.28
C LEU A 125 -9.00 -5.67 5.65
N LEU A 126 -9.36 -5.52 6.93
CA LEU A 126 -10.57 -6.11 7.49
C LEU A 126 -11.81 -5.23 7.25
N PRO A 127 -13.03 -5.82 7.31
CA PRO A 127 -14.27 -5.07 7.29
C PRO A 127 -14.32 -3.99 8.38
N SER A 128 -14.54 -2.74 7.97
CA SER A 128 -14.59 -1.61 8.89
C SER A 128 -15.28 -0.38 8.28
N ASN A 129 -15.54 0.63 9.13
CA ASN A 129 -16.05 1.93 8.70
C ASN A 129 -14.93 2.87 8.22
N PHE A 130 -13.78 2.33 7.81
CA PHE A 130 -12.66 3.12 7.30
C PHE A 130 -13.07 3.96 6.08
N ILE A 131 -13.85 3.37 5.17
CA ILE A 131 -14.41 4.04 4.01
C ILE A 131 -15.90 3.73 3.95
N THR A 132 -16.72 4.77 3.88
CA THR A 132 -18.17 4.65 3.81
C THR A 132 -18.77 5.44 2.64
N CYS A 133 -19.85 4.91 2.08
CA CYS A 133 -20.73 5.59 1.13
C CYS A 133 -22.12 5.68 1.78
N GLU A 134 -22.67 6.88 1.90
CA GLU A 134 -23.99 7.09 2.54
C GLU A 134 -24.11 6.38 3.91
N SER A 135 -23.05 6.44 4.73
CA SER A 135 -22.93 5.77 6.05
C SER A 135 -22.86 4.24 6.02
N LYS A 136 -22.77 3.60 4.85
CA LYS A 136 -22.55 2.16 4.71
C LYS A 136 -21.07 1.87 4.45
N PRO A 137 -20.46 0.86 5.11
CA PRO A 137 -19.07 0.49 4.86
C PRO A 137 -18.92 -0.09 3.44
N ILE A 138 -17.85 0.33 2.75
CA ILE A 138 -17.51 -0.21 1.42
C ILE A 138 -16.69 -1.49 1.53
N ILE A 139 -15.78 -1.55 2.51
CA ILE A 139 -14.99 -2.75 2.80
C ILE A 139 -15.85 -3.63 3.71
N THR A 140 -16.60 -4.54 3.09
CA THR A 140 -17.56 -5.43 3.76
C THR A 140 -16.99 -6.83 4.00
N ASP A 141 -16.00 -7.24 3.20
CA ASP A 141 -15.25 -8.48 3.34
C ASP A 141 -13.75 -8.19 3.56
N THR A 142 -13.02 -9.18 4.08
CA THR A 142 -11.56 -9.08 4.23
C THR A 142 -10.91 -9.08 2.86
N ILE A 143 -10.05 -8.10 2.60
CA ILE A 143 -9.23 -8.02 1.39
C ILE A 143 -7.82 -8.52 1.72
N GLU A 144 -7.34 -9.53 0.99
CA GLU A 144 -5.99 -10.06 1.17
C GLU A 144 -5.00 -9.33 0.26
N ILE A 145 -3.96 -8.77 0.86
CA ILE A 145 -2.90 -8.03 0.17
C ILE A 145 -1.61 -8.85 0.28
N HIS A 146 -1.24 -9.50 -0.82
CA HIS A 146 0.04 -10.19 -0.92
C HIS A 146 1.12 -9.19 -1.38
N LEU A 147 2.01 -8.86 -0.44
CA LEU A 147 3.31 -8.27 -0.66
C LEU A 147 4.19 -9.32 -1.34
N LYS A 148 4.66 -9.03 -2.55
CA LYS A 148 5.73 -9.83 -3.14
C LYS A 148 7.04 -9.49 -2.41
N ASN A 149 7.79 -10.53 -2.08
CA ASN A 149 9.10 -10.52 -1.43
C ASN A 149 10.10 -11.29 -2.29
#